data_AF-A0A2D7LKU8-F1
#
_entry.id   AF-A0A2D7LKU8-F1
#
_cell.length_a   1.000
_cell.length_b   1.000
_cell.length_c   1.000
_cell.angle_alpha   90.00
_cell.angle_beta   90.00
_cell.angle_gamma   90.00
#
_symmetry.space_group_name_H-M   'P 1'
#
loop_
_entity.id
_entity.type
_entity.pdbx_description
1 polymer ?
#
loop_
_entity_poly.entity_id
_entity_poly.type
_entity_poly.pdbx_seq_one_letter_code
_entity_poly.pdbx_strand_id
1 'polypeptide(L)'
;MNKKSWIMVIFLIAGLTVVSLIKNETRSVQKEIKELRLIVYEMNKKLHEAKLDYEVLSSPENISFLAKEYLDKEIKSYSLSQIEEPKSTPQPDNKNLISKDPEVTPEVTPEKPKIEKDKKIKRWLVWQVAKVFLGVPVGPIK
;
A
#
# COMPACT_ATOMS: atom_id res chain seq x y z
N MET A 1 29.05 13.25 -50.28
CA MET A 1 28.84 12.18 -49.28
C MET A 1 27.84 11.18 -49.84
N ASN A 2 28.21 9.91 -49.97
CA ASN A 2 27.37 8.91 -50.64
C ASN A 2 26.10 8.64 -49.79
N LYS A 3 24.93 8.47 -50.42
CA LYS A 3 23.64 8.26 -49.72
C LYS A 3 23.71 7.13 -48.66
N LYS A 4 24.51 6.10 -48.91
CA LYS A 4 24.76 4.97 -48.00
C LYS A 4 25.49 5.35 -46.70
N SER A 5 26.43 6.30 -46.77
CA SER A 5 27.19 6.77 -45.60
C SER A 5 26.33 7.65 -44.69
N TRP A 6 25.39 8.43 -45.24
CA TRP A 6 24.48 9.26 -44.46
C TRP A 6 23.52 8.43 -43.58
N ILE A 7 23.08 7.27 -44.08
CA ILE A 7 22.22 6.33 -43.34
C ILE A 7 22.94 5.80 -42.08
N MET A 8 24.23 5.47 -42.18
CA MET A 8 25.03 5.01 -41.02
C MET A 8 25.14 6.08 -39.93
N VAL A 9 25.34 7.35 -40.34
CA VAL A 9 25.43 8.47 -39.39
C VAL A 9 24.10 8.69 -38.67
N ILE A 10 22.98 8.62 -39.38
CA ILE A 10 21.64 8.73 -38.78
C ILE A 10 21.40 7.59 -37.78
N PHE A 11 21.77 6.36 -38.13
CA PHE A 11 21.61 5.21 -37.24
C PHE A 11 22.40 5.37 -35.94
N LEU A 12 23.63 5.89 -36.03
CA LEU A 12 24.49 6.15 -34.88
C LEU A 12 23.90 7.23 -33.96
N ILE A 13 23.36 8.31 -34.54
CA ILE A 13 22.69 9.38 -33.78
C ILE A 13 21.40 8.86 -33.13
N ALA A 14 20.60 8.07 -33.85
CA ALA A 14 19.39 7.45 -33.31
C ALA A 14 19.72 6.57 -32.09
N GLY A 15 20.75 5.72 -32.19
CA GLY A 15 21.22 4.90 -31.07
C GLY A 15 21.58 5.72 -29.82
N LEU A 16 22.32 6.83 -30.00
CA LEU A 16 22.69 7.74 -28.90
C LEU A 16 21.45 8.35 -28.21
N THR A 17 20.46 8.79 -28.98
CA THR A 17 19.23 9.37 -28.40
C THR A 17 18.40 8.34 -27.63
N VAL A 18 18.25 7.13 -28.17
CA VAL A 18 17.49 6.04 -27.53
C VAL A 18 18.13 5.64 -26.20
N VAL A 19 19.46 5.50 -26.16
CA VAL A 19 20.20 5.19 -24.93
C VAL A 19 19.97 6.27 -23.86
N SER A 20 19.93 7.54 -24.24
CA SER A 20 19.65 8.64 -23.30
C SER A 20 18.24 8.57 -22.72
N LEU A 21 17.23 8.28 -23.54
CA LEU A 21 15.85 8.13 -23.07
C LEU A 21 15.72 6.95 -22.09
N ILE A 22 16.26 5.79 -22.44
CA ILE A 22 16.26 4.60 -21.57
C ILE A 22 16.99 4.89 -20.25
N LYS A 23 18.12 5.59 -20.31
CA LYS A 23 18.90 5.97 -19.11
C LYS A 23 18.12 6.91 -18.19
N ASN A 24 17.27 7.78 -18.74
CA ASN A 24 16.45 8.69 -17.95
C ASN A 24 15.34 7.94 -17.21
N GLU A 25 14.59 7.10 -17.92
CA GLU A 25 13.50 6.29 -17.34
C GLU A 25 14.04 5.31 -16.28
N THR A 26 15.13 4.61 -16.58
CA THR A 26 15.75 3.68 -15.62
C THR A 26 16.22 4.37 -14.34
N ARG A 27 16.67 5.63 -14.41
CA ARG A 27 17.00 6.42 -13.22
C ARG A 27 15.77 6.76 -12.38
N SER A 28 14.62 7.02 -13.00
CA SER A 28 13.38 7.26 -12.27
C SER A 28 12.96 6.01 -11.50
N VAL A 29 12.86 4.89 -12.21
CA VAL A 29 12.48 3.59 -11.62
C VAL A 29 13.45 3.16 -10.51
N GLN A 30 14.75 3.41 -10.67
CA GLN A 30 15.74 3.13 -9.62
C GLN A 30 15.50 3.92 -8.33
N LYS A 31 15.04 5.18 -8.43
CA LYS A 31 14.72 5.99 -7.24
C LYS A 31 13.52 5.43 -6.51
N GLU A 32 12.46 5.09 -7.24
CA GLU A 32 11.25 4.49 -6.68
C GLU A 32 11.56 3.15 -6.00
N ILE A 33 12.37 2.29 -6.64
CA ILE A 33 12.82 1.02 -6.02
C ILE A 33 13.62 1.29 -4.74
N LYS A 34 14.48 2.31 -4.72
CA LYS A 34 15.28 2.66 -3.55
C LYS A 34 14.40 3.14 -2.40
N GLU A 35 13.42 4.00 -2.69
CA GLU A 35 12.45 4.49 -1.70
C GLU A 35 11.61 3.34 -1.14
N LEU A 36 11.08 2.48 -2.01
CA LEU A 36 10.30 1.32 -1.59
C LEU A 36 11.12 0.37 -0.71
N ARG A 37 12.40 0.15 -1.03
CA ARG A 37 13.31 -0.64 -0.18
C ARG A 37 13.53 -0.01 1.19
N LEU A 38 13.62 1.32 1.27
CA LEU A 38 13.77 2.04 2.53
C LEU A 38 12.51 1.86 3.39
N ILE A 39 11.32 2.04 2.80
CA ILE A 39 10.04 1.84 3.49
C ILE A 39 9.94 0.41 4.03
N VAL A 40 10.22 -0.61 3.21
CA VAL A 40 10.20 -2.02 3.64
C VAL A 40 11.21 -2.29 4.76
N TYR A 41 12.40 -1.68 4.69
CA TYR A 41 13.41 -1.80 5.75
C TYR A 41 12.92 -1.18 7.06
N GLU A 42 12.36 0.04 7.01
CA GLU A 42 11.84 0.72 8.20
C GLU A 42 10.65 -0.04 8.80
N MET A 43 9.73 -0.54 7.98
CA MET A 43 8.60 -1.35 8.43
C MET A 43 9.07 -2.66 9.09
N ASN A 44 10.05 -3.35 8.51
CA ASN A 44 10.60 -4.57 9.13
C ASN A 44 11.31 -4.26 10.45
N LYS A 45 12.03 -3.13 10.53
CA LYS A 45 12.67 -2.69 11.77
C LYS A 45 11.63 -2.45 12.87
N LYS A 46 10.58 -1.67 12.57
CA LYS A 46 9.46 -1.39 13.49
C LYS A 46 8.75 -2.68 13.93
N LEU A 47 8.53 -3.61 13.00
CA LEU A 47 7.92 -4.90 13.31
C LEU A 47 8.81 -5.74 14.24
N HIS A 48 10.13 -5.73 14.02
CA HIS A 48 11.07 -6.46 14.86
C HIS A 48 11.15 -5.87 16.27
N GLU A 49 11.15 -4.54 16.39
CA GLU A 49 11.08 -3.82 17.66
C GLU A 49 9.78 -4.14 18.41
N ALA A 50 8.62 -4.02 17.74
CA ALA A 50 7.33 -4.36 18.34
C ALA A 50 7.23 -5.84 18.77
N LYS A 51 7.86 -6.74 18.02
CA LYS A 51 7.93 -8.17 18.40
C LYS A 51 8.75 -8.37 19.67
N LEU A 52 9.91 -7.71 19.76
CA LEU A 52 10.78 -7.79 20.94
C LEU A 52 10.08 -7.21 22.17
N ASP A 53 9.42 -6.06 22.02
CA ASP A 53 8.63 -5.43 23.08
C ASP A 53 7.49 -6.33 23.54
N TYR A 54 6.77 -6.93 22.59
CA TYR A 54 5.70 -7.89 22.90
C TYR A 54 6.23 -9.10 23.67
N GLU A 55 7.38 -9.65 23.29
CA GLU A 55 7.99 -10.78 23.99
C GLU A 55 8.37 -10.44 25.42
N VAL A 56 8.90 -9.24 25.66
CA VAL A 56 9.18 -8.72 27.00
C VAL A 56 7.89 -8.50 27.80
N LEU A 57 6.90 -7.84 27.20
CA LEU A 57 5.61 -7.51 27.84
C LEU A 57 4.79 -8.76 28.18
N SER A 58 4.82 -9.77 27.30
CA SER A 58 4.10 -11.03 27.46
C SER A 58 4.92 -12.12 28.17
N SER A 59 6.11 -11.78 28.68
CA SER A 59 6.89 -12.70 29.50
C SER A 59 6.08 -13.12 30.74
N PRO A 60 6.16 -14.40 31.16
CA PRO A 60 5.35 -14.92 32.27
C PRO A 60 5.63 -14.17 33.58
N GLU A 61 6.88 -13.72 33.78
CA GLU A 61 7.28 -12.93 34.93
C GLU A 61 6.62 -11.54 34.92
N ASN A 62 6.63 -10.83 33.77
CA ASN A 62 5.95 -9.54 33.64
C ASN A 62 4.42 -9.67 33.78
N ILE A 63 3.82 -10.72 33.19
CA ILE A 63 2.38 -11.00 33.36
C ILE A 63 2.07 -11.27 34.84
N SER A 64 2.88 -12.07 35.53
CA SER A 64 2.68 -12.35 36.97
C SER A 64 2.83 -11.09 37.82
N PHE A 65 3.79 -10.22 37.49
CA PHE A 65 3.99 -8.93 38.17
C PHE A 65 2.78 -8.01 37.96
N LEU A 66 2.33 -7.83 36.71
CA LEU A 66 1.15 -7.03 36.38
C LEU A 66 -0.13 -7.59 37.02
N ALA A 67 -0.31 -8.90 37.02
CA ALA A 67 -1.45 -9.55 37.69
C ALA A 67 -1.43 -9.26 39.20
N LYS A 68 -0.25 -9.28 39.83
CA LYS A 68 -0.13 -8.93 41.24
C LYS A 68 -0.39 -7.43 41.50
N GLU A 69 0.12 -6.54 40.66
CA GLU A 69 -0.05 -5.09 40.87
C GLU A 69 -1.50 -4.63 40.64
N TYR A 70 -2.15 -5.13 39.58
CA TYR A 70 -3.45 -4.63 39.12
C TYR A 70 -4.62 -5.56 39.42
N LEU A 71 -4.41 -6.87 39.50
CA LEU A 71 -5.48 -7.85 39.73
C LEU A 71 -5.61 -8.22 41.22
N ASP A 72 -4.52 -8.23 41.99
CA ASP A 72 -4.56 -8.52 43.44
C ASP A 72 -5.20 -7.38 44.26
N LYS A 73 -5.15 -6.15 43.72
CA LYS A 73 -5.73 -4.96 44.32
C LYS A 73 -7.25 -4.93 44.10
N GLU A 74 -7.94 -5.72 44.91
CA GLU A 74 -9.41 -5.76 45.01
C GLU A 74 -10.09 -5.87 43.64
N ILE A 75 -10.11 -7.08 43.07
CA ILE A 75 -11.14 -7.42 42.08
C ILE A 75 -12.49 -7.18 42.77
N LYS A 76 -13.08 -6.00 42.55
CA LYS A 76 -14.45 -5.71 42.99
C LYS A 76 -15.33 -6.69 42.23
N SER A 77 -15.69 -7.78 42.89
CA SER A 77 -16.65 -8.74 42.39
C SER A 77 -17.92 -7.96 42.05
N TYR A 78 -18.33 -7.96 40.79
CA TYR A 78 -19.64 -7.44 40.42
C TYR A 78 -20.69 -8.26 41.16
N SER A 79 -21.58 -7.60 41.90
CA SER A 79 -22.68 -8.32 42.54
C SER A 79 -23.57 -8.91 41.45
N LEU A 80 -24.19 -10.06 41.69
CA LEU A 80 -25.11 -10.69 40.73
C LEU A 80 -26.23 -9.74 40.27
N SER A 81 -26.59 -8.77 41.12
CA SER A 81 -27.56 -7.71 40.80
C SER A 81 -27.07 -6.67 39.77
N GLN A 82 -25.77 -6.63 39.46
CA GLN A 82 -25.16 -5.79 38.44
C GLN A 82 -25.00 -6.52 37.10
N ILE A 83 -25.17 -7.85 37.09
CA ILE A 83 -25.08 -8.67 35.89
C ILE A 83 -26.51 -8.80 35.35
N GLU A 84 -26.89 -7.95 34.41
CA GLU A 84 -28.15 -8.08 33.70
C GLU A 84 -28.08 -9.32 32.79
N GLU A 85 -28.97 -10.30 33.01
CA GLU A 85 -29.05 -11.48 32.13
C GLU A 85 -29.36 -11.05 30.69
N PRO A 86 -28.59 -11.50 29.68
CA PRO A 86 -28.85 -11.15 28.29
C PRO A 86 -30.17 -11.78 27.85
N LYS A 87 -31.22 -10.95 27.74
CA LYS A 87 -32.54 -11.34 27.21
C LYS A 87 -32.38 -11.86 25.78
N SER A 88 -32.69 -13.13 25.55
CA SER A 88 -32.65 -13.78 24.24
C SER A 88 -33.81 -13.31 23.33
N THR A 89 -33.50 -12.29 22.50
CA THR A 89 -34.06 -11.92 21.16
C THR A 89 -35.55 -11.53 21.00
N PRO A 90 -35.95 -10.69 20.00
CA PRO A 90 -35.28 -9.55 19.34
C PRO A 90 -36.17 -8.28 19.08
N GLN A 91 -35.49 -7.12 18.92
CA GLN A 91 -35.89 -5.84 18.29
C GLN A 91 -36.91 -4.88 18.98
N PRO A 92 -36.91 -3.59 18.59
CA PRO A 92 -35.84 -2.59 18.37
C PRO A 92 -35.89 -1.56 19.54
N ASP A 93 -34.99 -0.60 19.73
CA ASP A 93 -35.32 0.82 19.49
C ASP A 93 -34.21 1.73 20.11
N ASN A 94 -33.49 2.43 19.23
CA ASN A 94 -33.24 3.87 19.29
C ASN A 94 -32.31 4.51 20.37
N LYS A 95 -31.31 5.26 19.84
CA LYS A 95 -30.71 6.57 20.21
C LYS A 95 -29.80 6.77 21.43
N ASN A 96 -28.53 7.04 21.08
CA ASN A 96 -27.73 8.25 21.34
C ASN A 96 -26.84 8.39 22.60
N LEU A 97 -25.67 9.01 22.31
CA LEU A 97 -24.74 9.84 23.12
C LEU A 97 -23.59 9.10 23.86
N ILE A 98 -22.37 9.03 23.29
CA ILE A 98 -21.27 10.04 23.25
C ILE A 98 -20.56 10.12 24.62
N SER A 99 -19.26 9.80 24.78
CA SER A 99 -18.15 10.77 24.59
C SER A 99 -16.73 10.16 24.73
N LYS A 100 -15.85 10.59 23.81
CA LYS A 100 -14.43 11.00 23.95
C LYS A 100 -13.26 9.99 23.96
N ASP A 101 -12.39 10.25 22.99
CA ASP A 101 -11.14 9.64 22.49
C ASP A 101 -9.97 9.55 23.50
N PRO A 102 -8.85 8.86 23.16
CA PRO A 102 -7.89 9.44 22.21
C PRO A 102 -7.60 8.59 20.98
N GLU A 103 -7.63 9.30 19.86
CA GLU A 103 -7.29 8.97 18.48
C GLU A 103 -5.78 8.74 18.32
N VAL A 104 -5.38 7.55 17.83
CA VAL A 104 -4.11 7.34 17.11
C VAL A 104 -4.35 6.32 15.99
N THR A 105 -4.57 6.84 14.79
CA THR A 105 -4.62 6.06 13.54
C THR A 105 -3.41 6.46 12.69
N PRO A 106 -2.50 5.55 12.31
CA PRO A 106 -1.70 5.77 11.12
C PRO A 106 -2.55 5.36 9.91
N GLU A 107 -3.34 6.31 9.41
CA GLU A 107 -3.94 6.20 8.10
C GLU A 107 -2.85 6.48 7.06
N VAL A 108 -2.34 5.43 6.43
CA VAL A 108 -1.72 5.54 5.10
C VAL A 108 -2.60 4.74 4.15
N THR A 109 -3.72 5.33 3.79
CA THR A 109 -4.46 4.93 2.60
C THR A 109 -3.66 5.44 1.40
N PRO A 110 -3.07 4.58 0.55
CA PRO A 110 -2.60 5.05 -0.75
C PRO A 110 -3.84 5.45 -1.55
N GLU A 111 -3.98 6.75 -1.84
CA GLU A 111 -4.98 7.23 -2.80
C GLU A 111 -4.85 6.40 -4.09
N LYS A 112 -5.91 5.64 -4.40
CA LYS A 112 -6.03 4.91 -5.66
C LYS A 112 -6.25 5.95 -6.76
N PRO A 113 -5.36 6.08 -7.77
CA PRO A 113 -5.62 7.00 -8.87
C PRO A 113 -6.79 6.46 -9.69
N LYS A 114 -7.85 7.26 -9.88
CA LYS A 114 -9.07 7.01 -10.69
C LYS A 114 -8.89 5.96 -11.82
N ILE A 115 -9.13 4.69 -11.48
CA ILE A 115 -9.05 3.51 -12.34
C ILE A 115 -10.41 3.29 -13.01
N GLU A 116 -10.75 4.15 -13.96
CA GLU A 116 -11.89 3.87 -14.86
C GLU A 116 -11.56 4.25 -16.31
N LYS A 117 -10.75 5.31 -16.50
CA LYS A 117 -10.27 5.74 -17.81
C LYS A 117 -9.17 4.82 -18.37
N ASP A 118 -8.43 4.12 -17.52
CA ASP A 118 -7.30 3.26 -17.89
C ASP A 118 -7.74 1.96 -18.59
N LYS A 119 -8.89 1.38 -18.24
CA LYS A 119 -9.40 0.15 -18.87
C LYS A 119 -9.75 0.35 -20.34
N LYS A 120 -10.29 1.51 -20.71
CA LYS A 120 -10.57 1.88 -22.12
C LYS A 120 -9.28 2.11 -22.90
N ILE A 121 -8.32 2.81 -22.29
CA ILE A 121 -7.02 3.11 -22.91
C ILE A 121 -6.20 1.82 -23.12
N LYS A 122 -6.18 0.92 -22.14
CA LYS A 122 -5.56 -0.42 -22.27
C LYS A 122 -6.20 -1.22 -23.40
N ARG A 123 -7.53 -1.26 -23.48
CA ARG A 123 -8.25 -1.98 -24.56
C ARG A 123 -8.00 -1.37 -25.94
N TRP A 124 -7.85 -0.05 -26.01
CA TRP A 124 -7.47 0.65 -27.24
C TRP A 124 -6.03 0.31 -27.68
N LEU A 125 -5.09 0.29 -26.73
CA LEU A 125 -3.68 -0.07 -26.98
C LEU A 125 -3.51 -1.49 -27.50
N VAL A 126 -4.22 -2.45 -26.89
CA VAL A 126 -4.22 -3.86 -27.34
C VAL A 126 -4.73 -3.99 -28.78
N TRP A 127 -5.77 -3.23 -29.14
CA TRP A 127 -6.32 -3.23 -30.50
C TRP A 127 -5.38 -2.59 -31.53
N GLN A 128 -4.60 -1.57 -31.14
CA GLN A 128 -3.57 -0.97 -31.99
C GLN A 128 -2.43 -1.97 -32.27
N VAL A 129 -1.97 -2.70 -31.26
CA VAL A 129 -0.94 -3.73 -31.42
C VAL A 129 -1.43 -4.83 -32.38
N ALA A 130 -2.67 -5.29 -32.23
CA ALA A 130 -3.25 -6.29 -33.13
C ALA A 130 -3.32 -5.81 -34.60
N LYS A 131 -3.61 -4.54 -34.84
CA LYS A 131 -3.64 -3.97 -36.20
C LYS A 131 -2.26 -3.93 -36.87
N VAL A 132 -1.22 -3.61 -36.11
CA VAL A 132 0.17 -3.63 -36.60
C VAL A 132 0.56 -5.05 -37.04
N PHE A 133 0.15 -6.07 -36.28
CA PHE A 133 0.37 -7.47 -36.64
C PHE A 133 -0.37 -7.93 -37.89
N LEU A 134 -1.54 -7.35 -38.18
CA LEU A 134 -2.33 -7.66 -39.38
C LEU A 134 -1.95 -6.83 -40.61
N GLY A 135 -0.91 -6.00 -40.54
CA GLY A 135 -0.43 -5.20 -41.67
C GLY A 135 -1.39 -4.10 -42.14
N VAL A 136 -2.37 -3.72 -41.32
CA VAL A 136 -3.33 -2.66 -41.65
C VAL A 136 -2.72 -1.31 -41.26
N PRO A 137 -2.62 -0.32 -42.17
CA PRO A 137 -2.01 0.97 -41.87
C PRO A 137 -2.78 1.73 -40.79
N VAL A 138 -2.05 2.32 -39.84
CA VAL A 138 -2.59 3.14 -38.76
C VAL A 138 -2.95 4.52 -39.31
N GLY A 139 -4.25 4.84 -39.42
CA GLY A 139 -4.74 6.17 -39.82
C GLY A 139 -4.77 7.17 -38.65
N PRO A 140 -4.65 8.49 -38.91
CA PRO A 140 -4.58 9.51 -37.86
C PRO A 140 -5.92 9.68 -37.13
N ILE A 141 -5.81 9.94 -35.82
CA ILE A 141 -6.90 10.31 -34.92
C ILE A 141 -7.13 11.82 -35.11
N LYS A 142 -8.36 12.24 -35.41
CA LYS A 142 -8.78 13.65 -35.53
C LYS A 142 -9.62 14.05 -34.34
#